data_AF-A0A8D2ZGW6-F1
#
_entry.id   AF-A0A8D2ZGW6-F1
#
_cell.length_a   1.000
_cell.length_b   1.000
_cell.length_c   1.000
_cell.angle_alpha   90.00
_cell.angle_beta   90.00
_cell.angle_gamma   90.00
#
_symmetry.space_group_name_H-M   'P 1'
#
loop_
_entity.id
_entity.type
_entity.pdbx_description
1 polymer ?
#
loop_
_entity_poly.entity_id
_entity_poly.type
_entity_poly.pdbx_seq_one_letter_code
_entity_poly.pdbx_strand_id
1 'polypeptide(L)'
;MAAPLTLLLLVAVTVRAALFRSCLTELIAERVEVVSPLTAWKRGKGAPAAFSGGVVLTPLIIYLFHFLVDYAEVTFMLADVITAVALYMAVADYNKQVFRKQKYALEADRYPLDCLELIRSPKEMYYIPLKVAMFYLLNPFTILCCVAKSTCGLNNAIIALFILTTIKGSVLLSAIFLSLATYQSIYPLTLCAPALLYLMQRQYIPVNFRRFSFWWFIAQYAFMYLGSLFVLVCLSFFLLGSWDYLPSVYGFILSVPDLTPNIGLFWYFFAEMFEHFRLFFLCVFQINVFFYTIPLSVKLKEHPVFLIFMQLAVISIFKSYPTVGDIALYMAFIPVWNHLHRFLRNIFLVSCVLLACSALFPVLWHLWIYAGSANSNFYYAITLLFNVRNFPCNRTNTKLRRRRKETREAEAVSRTERRHASGTSFRFLQLSYAKQTELH
;
A
#
# COMPACT_ATOMS: atom_id res chain seq x y z
N MET A 1 -7.40 -26.67 9.12
CA MET A 1 -7.16 -25.55 8.17
C MET A 1 -7.19 -24.17 8.84
N ALA A 2 -8.00 -23.95 9.89
CA ALA A 2 -7.91 -22.75 10.76
C ALA A 2 -6.73 -22.82 11.77
N ALA A 3 -6.32 -24.03 12.16
CA ALA A 3 -5.27 -24.29 13.16
C ALA A 3 -3.97 -23.48 13.03
N PRO A 4 -3.33 -23.33 11.84
CA PRO A 4 -2.09 -22.55 11.75
C PRO A 4 -2.32 -21.04 11.89
N LEU A 5 -3.46 -20.52 11.41
CA LEU A 5 -3.82 -19.12 11.57
C LEU A 5 -4.19 -18.82 13.03
N THR A 6 -4.97 -19.69 13.66
CA THR A 6 -5.36 -19.52 15.08
C THR A 6 -4.13 -19.59 16.00
N LEU A 7 -3.19 -20.50 15.73
CA LEU A 7 -1.94 -20.57 16.48
C LEU A 7 -1.11 -19.29 16.30
N LEU A 8 -0.99 -18.79 15.07
CA LEU A 8 -0.29 -17.54 14.79
C LEU A 8 -0.93 -16.35 15.52
N LEU A 9 -2.26 -16.26 15.54
CA LEU A 9 -2.99 -15.22 16.25
C LEU A 9 -2.76 -15.31 17.76
N LEU A 10 -2.81 -16.52 18.34
CA LEU A 10 -2.54 -16.73 19.76
C LEU A 10 -1.12 -16.31 20.13
N VAL A 11 -0.11 -16.69 19.34
CA VAL A 11 1.29 -16.28 19.56
C VAL A 11 1.42 -14.75 19.43
N ALA A 12 0.81 -14.15 18.42
CA ALA A 12 0.89 -12.71 18.20
C ALA A 12 0.25 -11.88 19.32
N VAL A 13 -0.90 -12.33 19.84
CA VAL A 13 -1.62 -11.69 20.95
C VAL A 13 -0.87 -11.90 22.27
N THR A 14 -0.36 -13.11 22.54
CA THR A 14 0.41 -13.38 23.76
C THR A 14 1.69 -12.56 23.84
N VAL A 15 2.43 -12.42 22.73
CA VAL A 15 3.63 -11.55 22.67
C VAL A 15 3.27 -10.10 22.97
N ARG A 16 2.18 -9.56 22.38
CA ARG A 16 1.71 -8.19 22.65
C ARG A 16 1.29 -8.01 24.10
N ALA A 17 0.50 -8.95 24.64
CA ALA A 17 0.04 -8.93 26.02
C ALA A 17 1.20 -8.99 27.01
N ALA A 18 2.23 -9.81 26.74
CA ALA A 18 3.44 -9.87 27.54
C ALA A 18 4.21 -8.54 27.52
N LEU A 19 4.33 -7.90 26.36
CA LEU A 19 5.01 -6.61 26.22
C LEU A 19 4.25 -5.47 26.93
N PHE A 20 2.92 -5.45 26.89
CA PHE A 20 2.11 -4.47 27.62
C PHE A 20 2.35 -4.53 29.14
N ARG A 21 2.66 -5.71 29.68
CA ARG A 21 2.98 -5.90 31.11
C ARG A 21 4.41 -5.51 31.47
N SER A 22 5.25 -5.20 30.49
CA SER A 22 6.66 -4.86 30.70
C SER A 22 6.89 -3.34 30.81
N CYS A 23 8.01 -2.96 31.44
CA CYS A 23 8.47 -1.57 31.53
C CYS A 23 8.80 -0.93 30.16
N LEU A 24 8.90 -1.73 29.10
CA LEU A 24 9.19 -1.24 27.75
C LEU A 24 8.04 -0.40 27.18
N THR A 25 6.82 -0.56 27.69
CA THR A 25 5.64 0.15 27.17
C THR A 25 5.80 1.67 27.21
N GLU A 26 6.29 2.21 28.32
CA GLU A 26 6.49 3.65 28.49
C GLU A 26 7.60 4.16 27.57
N LEU A 27 8.73 3.44 27.53
CA LEU A 27 9.86 3.75 26.65
C LEU A 27 9.49 3.73 25.17
N ILE A 28 8.64 2.78 24.74
CA ILE A 28 8.20 2.64 23.35
C ILE A 28 7.17 3.72 23.00
N ALA A 29 6.29 4.08 23.91
CA ALA A 29 5.26 5.10 23.68
C ALA A 29 5.84 6.52 23.51
N GLU A 30 7.08 6.75 23.93
CA GLU A 30 7.80 8.03 23.79
C GLU A 30 8.67 8.09 22.52
N ARG A 31 8.76 6.99 21.76
CA ARG A 31 9.55 6.93 20.54
C ARG A 31 8.87 7.66 19.39
N VAL A 32 9.59 8.63 18.83
CA VAL A 32 9.18 9.45 17.68
C VAL A 32 9.03 8.64 16.39
N GLU A 33 9.65 7.46 16.33
CA GLU A 33 9.52 6.51 15.23
C GLU A 33 8.15 5.83 15.19
N VAL A 34 7.57 5.60 16.37
CA VAL A 34 6.39 4.76 16.58
C VAL A 34 5.12 5.58 16.67
N VAL A 35 5.25 6.78 17.25
CA VAL A 35 4.13 7.67 17.53
C VAL A 35 4.40 9.04 16.91
N SER A 36 3.40 9.54 16.19
CA SER A 36 3.40 10.89 15.61
C SER A 36 2.34 11.77 16.27
N PRO A 37 2.37 13.10 16.07
CA PRO A 37 1.36 14.03 16.58
C PRO A 37 -0.09 13.64 16.24
N LEU A 38 -0.30 12.99 15.09
CA LEU A 38 -1.58 12.51 14.60
C LEU A 38 -1.99 11.13 15.14
N THR A 39 -1.02 10.37 15.66
CA THR A 39 -1.23 8.96 16.05
C THR A 39 -1.04 8.68 17.53
N ALA A 40 -0.67 9.71 18.31
CA ALA A 40 -0.43 9.61 19.74
C ALA A 40 -1.72 9.42 20.55
N TRP A 41 -1.81 8.30 21.27
CA TRP A 41 -2.86 8.04 22.25
C TRP A 41 -2.89 9.06 23.40
N LYS A 42 -1.71 9.51 23.85
CA LYS A 42 -1.60 10.49 24.95
C LYS A 42 -2.38 11.78 24.67
N ARG A 43 -2.48 12.21 23.40
CA ARG A 43 -3.27 13.40 23.00
C ARG A 43 -4.78 13.14 22.95
N GLY A 44 -5.20 11.89 22.72
CA GLY A 44 -6.62 11.51 22.70
C GLY A 44 -7.26 11.40 24.10
N LYS A 45 -6.47 11.16 25.16
CA LYS A 45 -6.95 11.07 26.55
C LYS A 45 -7.36 12.44 27.14
N GLY A 46 -6.82 13.54 26.64
CA GLY A 46 -7.09 14.90 27.13
C GLY A 46 -8.37 15.52 26.57
N ALA A 47 -9.45 14.74 26.41
CA ALA A 47 -10.65 15.12 25.65
C ALA A 47 -11.19 16.54 25.94
N PRO A 48 -11.36 17.02 27.20
CA PRO A 48 -11.93 18.36 27.41
C PRO A 48 -10.99 19.52 27.02
N ALA A 49 -9.66 19.32 27.02
CA ALA A 49 -8.68 20.31 26.55
C ALA A 49 -8.35 20.17 25.05
N ALA A 50 -8.65 19.01 24.46
CA ALA A 50 -8.51 18.81 23.02
C ALA A 50 -9.45 19.76 22.27
N PHE A 51 -10.71 19.86 22.68
CA PHE A 51 -11.75 20.66 22.01
C PHE A 51 -11.52 22.18 22.02
N SER A 52 -10.60 22.71 22.85
CA SER A 52 -10.35 24.15 22.97
C SER A 52 -9.19 24.67 22.10
N GLY A 53 -8.96 24.06 20.91
CA GLY A 53 -8.04 24.59 19.90
C GLY A 53 -6.78 23.76 19.60
N GLY A 54 -6.68 22.54 20.13
CA GLY A 54 -5.54 21.64 19.91
C GLY A 54 -5.89 20.28 19.28
N VAL A 55 -7.12 20.11 18.77
CA VAL A 55 -7.58 18.83 18.22
C VAL A 55 -6.82 18.47 16.93
N VAL A 56 -5.90 17.52 17.02
CA VAL A 56 -5.20 16.98 15.84
C VAL A 56 -5.81 15.64 15.36
N LEU A 57 -6.68 15.01 16.17
CA LEU A 57 -7.36 13.75 15.84
C LEU A 57 -8.79 14.00 15.37
N THR A 58 -9.34 13.08 14.58
CA THR A 58 -10.72 13.24 14.12
C THR A 58 -11.73 13.08 15.26
N PRO A 59 -12.83 13.86 15.25
CA PRO A 59 -13.94 13.73 16.20
C PRO A 59 -14.41 12.31 16.51
N LEU A 60 -14.57 11.48 15.48
CA LEU A 60 -15.04 10.10 15.65
C LEU A 60 -14.05 9.26 16.43
N ILE A 61 -12.74 9.43 16.19
CA ILE A 61 -11.72 8.70 16.95
C ILE A 61 -11.70 9.15 18.40
N ILE A 62 -11.85 10.46 18.66
CA ILE A 62 -11.86 10.99 20.03
C ILE A 62 -13.04 10.43 20.81
N TYR A 63 -14.23 10.41 20.21
CA TYR A 63 -15.41 9.83 20.82
C TYR A 63 -15.26 8.31 21.04
N LEU A 64 -14.71 7.61 20.06
CA LEU A 64 -14.37 6.19 20.18
C LEU A 64 -13.39 5.95 21.35
N PHE A 65 -12.41 6.83 21.53
CA PHE A 65 -11.43 6.72 22.60
C PHE A 65 -12.05 6.93 23.96
N HIS A 66 -12.99 7.86 24.11
CA HIS A 66 -13.71 8.06 25.36
C HIS A 66 -14.37 6.76 25.86
N PHE A 67 -14.97 5.99 24.96
CA PHE A 67 -15.60 4.71 25.33
C PHE A 67 -14.58 3.57 25.54
N LEU A 68 -13.44 3.62 24.84
CA LEU A 68 -12.43 2.54 24.83
C LEU A 68 -11.25 2.80 25.76
N VAL A 69 -11.24 3.86 26.58
CA VAL A 69 -10.12 4.18 27.47
C VAL A 69 -9.78 2.99 28.37
N ASP A 70 -10.80 2.36 28.95
CA ASP A 70 -10.66 1.26 29.91
C ASP A 70 -10.19 -0.05 29.25
N TYR A 71 -10.43 -0.20 27.94
CA TYR A 71 -10.09 -1.39 27.15
C TYR A 71 -9.07 -1.11 26.05
N ALA A 72 -8.24 -0.07 26.22
CA ALA A 72 -7.33 0.38 25.18
C ALA A 72 -6.39 -0.73 24.68
N GLU A 73 -5.81 -1.52 25.59
CA GLU A 73 -4.88 -2.61 25.26
C GLU A 73 -5.54 -3.68 24.38
N VAL A 74 -6.74 -4.10 24.76
CA VAL A 74 -7.54 -5.07 24.01
C VAL A 74 -7.91 -4.51 22.65
N THR A 75 -8.27 -3.22 22.58
CA THR A 75 -8.65 -2.54 21.33
C THR A 75 -7.53 -2.57 20.29
N PHE A 76 -6.30 -2.20 20.67
CA PHE A 76 -5.17 -2.19 19.74
C PHE A 76 -4.74 -3.60 19.34
N MET A 77 -4.80 -4.58 20.26
CA MET A 77 -4.54 -5.98 19.90
C MET A 77 -5.61 -6.53 18.93
N LEU A 78 -6.88 -6.19 19.17
CA LEU A 78 -7.98 -6.57 18.30
C LEU A 78 -7.83 -5.95 16.91
N ALA A 79 -7.42 -4.68 16.82
CA ALA A 79 -7.17 -4.00 15.56
C ALA A 79 -6.10 -4.71 14.71
N ASP A 80 -5.00 -5.14 15.33
CA ASP A 80 -3.96 -5.92 14.67
C ASP A 80 -4.47 -7.29 14.18
N VAL A 81 -5.28 -7.97 15.00
CA VAL A 81 -5.92 -9.24 14.64
C VAL A 81 -6.88 -9.05 13.46
N ILE A 82 -7.73 -8.02 13.49
CA ILE A 82 -8.64 -7.67 12.40
C ILE A 82 -7.85 -7.39 11.12
N THR A 83 -6.76 -6.63 11.22
CA THR A 83 -5.89 -6.33 10.07
C THR A 83 -5.33 -7.62 9.47
N ALA A 84 -4.74 -8.49 10.29
CA ALA A 84 -4.13 -9.72 9.82
C ALA A 84 -5.14 -10.69 9.20
N VAL A 85 -6.31 -10.84 9.81
CA VAL A 85 -7.40 -11.69 9.29
C VAL A 85 -7.96 -11.11 7.99
N ALA A 86 -8.16 -9.80 7.92
CA ALA A 86 -8.64 -9.13 6.70
C ALA A 86 -7.65 -9.32 5.55
N LEU A 87 -6.35 -9.12 5.78
CA LEU A 87 -5.30 -9.36 4.78
C LEU A 87 -5.23 -10.84 4.37
N TYR A 88 -5.31 -11.78 5.31
CA TYR A 88 -5.35 -13.22 5.03
C TYR A 88 -6.50 -13.57 4.10
N MET A 89 -7.73 -13.15 4.43
CA MET A 89 -8.90 -13.42 3.61
C MET A 89 -8.82 -12.75 2.24
N ALA A 90 -8.33 -11.50 2.19
CA ALA A 90 -8.18 -10.74 0.95
C ALA A 90 -7.20 -11.45 -0.01
N VAL A 91 -6.06 -11.89 0.49
CA VAL A 91 -5.05 -12.59 -0.33
C VAL A 91 -5.51 -13.99 -0.72
N ALA A 92 -6.24 -14.70 0.14
CA ALA A 92 -6.83 -15.99 -0.20
C ALA A 92 -7.83 -15.89 -1.37
N ASP A 93 -8.75 -14.92 -1.31
CA ASP A 93 -9.72 -14.65 -2.37
C ASP A 93 -9.05 -14.18 -3.66
N TYR A 94 -8.02 -13.33 -3.55
CA TYR A 94 -7.22 -12.90 -4.70
C TYR A 94 -6.51 -14.07 -5.37
N ASN A 95 -5.86 -14.94 -4.59
CA ASN A 95 -5.18 -16.12 -5.13
C ASN A 95 -6.16 -17.07 -5.83
N LYS A 96 -7.36 -17.28 -5.28
CA LYS A 96 -8.41 -18.06 -5.96
C LYS A 96 -8.77 -17.48 -7.33
N GLN A 97 -8.84 -16.16 -7.45
CA GLN A 97 -9.12 -15.50 -8.72
C GLN A 97 -7.96 -15.60 -9.71
N VAL A 98 -6.73 -15.40 -9.25
CA VAL A 98 -5.52 -15.57 -10.06
C VAL A 98 -5.42 -17.00 -10.58
N PHE A 99 -5.69 -18.00 -9.74
CA PHE A 99 -5.67 -19.41 -10.12
C PHE A 99 -6.68 -19.72 -11.23
N ARG A 100 -7.91 -19.20 -11.11
CA ARG A 100 -8.94 -19.34 -12.17
C ARG A 100 -8.47 -18.70 -13.48
N LYS A 101 -7.92 -17.48 -13.43
CA LYS A 101 -7.40 -16.78 -14.62
C LYS A 101 -6.24 -17.55 -15.26
N GLN A 102 -5.33 -18.10 -14.46
CA GLN A 102 -4.22 -18.93 -14.94
C GLN A 102 -4.70 -20.20 -15.61
N LYS A 103 -5.66 -20.92 -15.00
CA LYS A 103 -6.25 -22.14 -15.56
C LYS A 103 -6.86 -21.89 -16.94
N TYR A 104 -7.72 -20.88 -17.08
CA TYR A 104 -8.33 -20.54 -18.38
C TYR A 104 -7.31 -20.11 -19.43
N ALA A 105 -6.26 -19.39 -19.04
CA ALA A 105 -5.22 -18.95 -19.98
C ALA A 105 -4.30 -20.09 -20.42
N LEU A 106 -4.10 -21.10 -19.55
CA LEU A 106 -3.39 -22.34 -19.88
C LEU A 106 -4.20 -23.22 -20.83
N GLU A 107 -5.50 -23.40 -20.56
CA GLU A 107 -6.42 -24.15 -21.44
C GLU A 107 -6.58 -23.50 -22.83
N ALA A 108 -6.34 -22.19 -22.94
CA ALA A 108 -6.44 -21.44 -24.18
C ALA A 108 -5.10 -21.31 -24.95
N ASP A 109 -4.04 -22.02 -24.55
CA ASP A 109 -2.68 -21.97 -25.13
C ASP A 109 -2.12 -20.54 -25.30
N ARG A 110 -2.52 -19.60 -24.43
CA ARG A 110 -2.07 -18.20 -24.51
C ARG A 110 -0.73 -17.94 -23.84
N TYR A 111 -0.18 -18.91 -23.11
CA TYR A 111 1.09 -18.73 -22.41
C TYR A 111 2.29 -19.06 -23.31
N PRO A 112 3.21 -18.12 -23.54
CA PRO A 112 4.50 -18.46 -24.15
C PRO A 112 5.29 -19.36 -23.19
N LEU A 113 6.07 -20.29 -23.75
CA LEU A 113 6.83 -21.32 -23.01
C LEU A 113 7.72 -20.72 -21.90
N ASP A 114 8.32 -19.55 -22.13
CA ASP A 114 9.15 -18.82 -21.15
C ASP A 114 8.40 -18.38 -19.88
N CYS A 115 7.06 -18.29 -19.94
CA CYS A 115 6.23 -17.86 -18.80
C CYS A 115 5.75 -19.02 -17.93
N LEU A 116 5.97 -20.27 -18.33
CA LEU A 116 5.52 -21.45 -17.57
C LEU A 116 6.23 -21.54 -16.21
N GLU A 117 7.49 -21.13 -16.13
CA GLU A 117 8.24 -21.05 -14.85
C GLU A 117 7.68 -20.00 -13.88
N LEU A 118 6.90 -19.02 -14.36
CA LEU A 118 6.28 -17.98 -13.51
C LEU A 118 4.88 -18.37 -13.02
N ILE A 119 4.36 -19.53 -13.43
CA ILE A 119 3.06 -20.03 -12.96
C ILE A 119 3.19 -20.41 -11.48
N ARG A 120 2.23 -19.95 -10.68
CA ARG A 120 2.22 -20.22 -9.24
C ARG A 120 1.72 -21.64 -9.00
N SER A 121 2.44 -22.43 -8.20
CA SER A 121 1.96 -23.75 -7.84
C SER A 121 0.74 -23.66 -6.90
N PRO A 122 -0.23 -24.60 -6.98
CA PRO A 122 -1.39 -24.60 -6.09
C PRO A 122 -1.00 -24.65 -4.61
N LYS A 123 0.08 -25.37 -4.29
CA LYS A 123 0.64 -25.47 -2.94
C LYS A 123 1.15 -24.12 -2.45
N GLU A 124 1.92 -23.38 -3.25
CA GLU A 124 2.41 -22.06 -2.86
C GLU A 124 1.26 -21.07 -2.66
N MET A 125 0.25 -21.08 -3.54
CA MET A 125 -0.91 -20.19 -3.44
C MET A 125 -1.71 -20.39 -2.15
N TYR A 126 -1.68 -21.60 -1.60
CA TYR A 126 -2.31 -21.94 -0.32
C TYR A 126 -1.57 -21.33 0.89
N TYR A 127 -0.24 -21.29 0.87
CA TYR A 127 0.56 -20.77 1.99
C TYR A 127 0.80 -19.25 1.94
N ILE A 128 0.66 -18.61 0.78
CA ILE A 128 0.87 -17.15 0.64
C ILE A 128 0.01 -16.31 1.61
N PRO A 129 -1.31 -16.55 1.78
CA PRO A 129 -2.12 -15.81 2.74
C PRO A 129 -1.61 -15.92 4.18
N LEU A 130 -1.19 -17.11 4.59
CA LEU A 130 -0.60 -17.35 5.92
C LEU A 130 0.72 -16.59 6.08
N LYS A 131 1.57 -16.58 5.05
CA LYS A 131 2.81 -15.78 5.06
C LYS A 131 2.52 -14.29 5.21
N VAL A 132 1.50 -13.75 4.53
CA VAL A 132 1.12 -12.33 4.66
C VAL A 132 0.70 -12.00 6.09
N ALA A 133 -0.17 -12.82 6.70
CA ALA A 133 -0.57 -12.64 8.09
C ALA A 133 0.62 -12.73 9.06
N MET A 134 1.53 -13.68 8.83
CA MET A 134 2.75 -13.86 9.62
C MET A 134 3.68 -12.65 9.51
N PHE A 135 3.91 -12.17 8.29
CA PHE A 135 4.74 -10.98 8.02
C PHE A 135 4.14 -9.71 8.61
N TYR A 136 2.82 -9.61 8.78
CA TYR A 136 2.21 -8.49 9.48
C TYR A 136 2.32 -8.62 11.01
N LEU A 137 1.88 -9.75 11.57
CA LEU A 137 1.74 -9.93 13.03
C LEU A 137 3.07 -10.05 13.77
N LEU A 138 4.08 -10.64 13.13
CA LEU A 138 5.43 -10.82 13.69
C LEU A 138 6.39 -9.69 13.31
N ASN A 139 5.92 -8.67 12.58
CA ASN A 139 6.74 -7.52 12.26
C ASN A 139 7.05 -6.74 13.54
N PRO A 140 8.33 -6.45 13.88
CA PRO A 140 8.65 -5.63 15.04
C PRO A 140 7.93 -4.27 15.00
N PHE A 141 7.73 -3.68 13.81
CA PHE A 141 7.05 -2.40 13.67
C PHE A 141 5.57 -2.44 14.06
N THR A 142 4.83 -3.51 13.73
CA THR A 142 3.42 -3.62 14.16
C THR A 142 3.31 -3.83 15.66
N ILE A 143 4.20 -4.67 16.22
CA ILE A 143 4.27 -4.93 17.65
C ILE A 143 4.54 -3.63 18.41
N LEU A 144 5.55 -2.85 17.99
CA LEU A 144 5.88 -1.56 18.59
C LEU A 144 4.70 -0.57 18.51
N CYS A 145 4.05 -0.43 17.36
CA CYS A 145 2.88 0.45 17.22
C CYS A 145 1.70 0.04 18.11
N CYS A 146 1.46 -1.27 18.25
CA CYS A 146 0.41 -1.79 19.12
C CYS A 146 0.72 -1.47 20.59
N VAL A 147 1.93 -1.77 21.06
CA VAL A 147 2.37 -1.52 22.44
C VAL A 147 2.37 -0.01 22.78
N ALA A 148 2.74 0.84 21.81
CA ALA A 148 2.65 2.29 21.95
C ALA A 148 1.21 2.85 21.96
N LYS A 149 0.19 2.01 21.77
CA LYS A 149 -1.22 2.41 21.63
C LYS A 149 -1.41 3.40 20.46
N SER A 150 -0.65 3.25 19.38
CA SER A 150 -0.70 4.18 18.23
C SER A 150 -1.97 4.01 17.41
N THR A 151 -2.66 5.11 17.08
CA THR A 151 -3.88 5.08 16.24
C THR A 151 -3.63 4.55 14.82
N CYS A 152 -2.36 4.48 14.40
CA CYS A 152 -1.94 3.86 13.15
C CYS A 152 -2.47 2.41 13.00
N GLY A 153 -2.54 1.63 14.09
CA GLY A 153 -3.08 0.27 14.06
C GLY A 153 -4.55 0.22 13.63
N LEU A 154 -5.36 1.19 14.09
CA LEU A 154 -6.76 1.32 13.69
C LEU A 154 -6.91 1.74 12.23
N ASN A 155 -6.09 2.70 11.79
CA ASN A 155 -6.07 3.14 10.39
C ASN A 155 -5.69 1.98 9.46
N ASN A 156 -4.70 1.18 9.85
CA ASN A 156 -4.28 -0.02 9.13
C ASN A 156 -5.39 -1.07 9.04
N ALA A 157 -6.16 -1.26 10.11
CA ALA A 157 -7.31 -2.16 10.10
C ALA A 157 -8.38 -1.73 9.10
N ILE A 158 -8.68 -0.43 9.04
CA ILE A 158 -9.66 0.13 8.09
C ILE A 158 -9.16 -0.02 6.66
N ILE A 159 -7.88 0.26 6.38
CA ILE A 159 -7.29 0.04 5.05
C ILE A 159 -7.31 -1.45 4.67
N ALA A 160 -7.04 -2.37 5.60
CA ALA A 160 -7.10 -3.79 5.32
C ALA A 160 -8.53 -4.30 5.05
N LEU A 161 -9.53 -3.79 5.78
CA LEU A 161 -10.94 -4.06 5.52
C LEU A 161 -11.39 -3.48 4.17
N PHE A 162 -10.92 -2.30 3.80
CA PHE A 162 -11.08 -1.74 2.46
C PHE A 162 -10.53 -2.72 1.40
N ILE A 163 -9.29 -3.16 1.52
CA ILE A 163 -8.68 -4.10 0.57
C ILE A 163 -9.47 -5.42 0.49
N LEU A 164 -9.91 -5.96 1.63
CA LEU A 164 -10.75 -7.15 1.68
C LEU A 164 -12.07 -6.96 0.92
N THR A 165 -12.78 -5.87 1.17
CA THR A 165 -14.07 -5.60 0.54
C THR A 165 -13.96 -5.28 -0.94
N THR A 166 -12.90 -4.57 -1.35
CA THR A 166 -12.54 -4.40 -2.77
C THR A 166 -12.28 -5.75 -3.42
N ILE A 167 -11.46 -6.61 -2.81
CA ILE A 167 -11.13 -7.94 -3.36
C ILE A 167 -12.32 -8.89 -3.38
N LYS A 168 -13.25 -8.77 -2.43
CA LYS A 168 -14.56 -9.44 -2.43
C LYS A 168 -15.57 -8.85 -3.40
N GLY A 169 -15.30 -7.67 -3.98
CA GLY A 169 -16.10 -7.07 -5.04
C GLY A 169 -17.33 -6.31 -4.56
N SER A 170 -17.43 -6.01 -3.26
CA SER A 170 -18.53 -5.20 -2.73
C SER A 170 -18.22 -3.72 -2.96
N VAL A 171 -18.91 -3.11 -3.92
CA VAL A 171 -18.70 -1.71 -4.32
C VAL A 171 -19.02 -0.77 -3.17
N LEU A 172 -20.17 -0.96 -2.51
CA LEU A 172 -20.63 -0.10 -1.40
C LEU A 172 -19.70 -0.21 -0.18
N LEU A 173 -19.39 -1.42 0.27
CA LEU A 173 -18.53 -1.59 1.46
C LEU A 173 -17.12 -1.08 1.20
N SER A 174 -16.59 -1.29 -0.02
CA SER A 174 -15.31 -0.72 -0.44
C SER A 174 -15.34 0.82 -0.37
N ALA A 175 -16.42 1.46 -0.81
CA ALA A 175 -16.57 2.90 -0.73
C ALA A 175 -16.65 3.41 0.72
N ILE A 176 -17.36 2.69 1.61
CA ILE A 176 -17.50 3.03 3.04
C ILE A 176 -16.16 2.91 3.78
N PHE A 177 -15.42 1.81 3.60
CA PHE A 177 -14.12 1.67 4.27
C PHE A 177 -13.07 2.64 3.69
N LEU A 178 -13.16 2.96 2.40
CA LEU A 178 -12.31 4.00 1.80
C LEU A 178 -12.64 5.37 2.39
N SER A 179 -13.92 5.74 2.51
CA SER A 179 -14.31 7.02 3.09
C SER A 179 -13.95 7.13 4.57
N LEU A 180 -14.00 6.03 5.32
CA LEU A 180 -13.52 5.99 6.69
C LEU A 180 -11.99 6.18 6.76
N ALA A 181 -11.23 5.55 5.87
CA ALA A 181 -9.77 5.73 5.79
C ALA A 181 -9.39 7.17 5.39
N THR A 182 -10.11 7.77 4.45
CA THR A 182 -9.87 9.15 4.00
C THR A 182 -10.31 10.20 5.01
N TYR A 183 -11.33 9.88 5.80
CA TYR A 183 -11.76 10.71 6.92
C TYR A 183 -10.66 10.77 8.00
N GLN A 184 -10.01 9.65 8.32
CA GLN A 184 -8.93 9.61 9.32
C GLN A 184 -7.63 10.27 8.85
N SER A 185 -7.31 10.16 7.56
CA SER A 185 -6.14 10.79 6.96
C SER A 185 -6.41 11.04 5.48
N ILE A 186 -5.96 12.13 4.89
CA ILE A 186 -6.37 12.48 3.51
C ILE A 186 -5.75 11.58 2.43
N TYR A 187 -4.59 10.97 2.70
CA TYR A 187 -3.75 10.28 1.71
C TYR A 187 -4.33 8.97 1.10
N PRO A 188 -5.08 8.13 1.83
CA PRO A 188 -5.77 6.96 1.29
C PRO A 188 -6.75 7.29 0.15
N LEU A 189 -7.08 8.56 -0.11
CA LEU A 189 -7.87 8.98 -1.28
C LEU A 189 -7.28 8.44 -2.58
N THR A 190 -5.96 8.36 -2.66
CA THR A 190 -5.24 7.82 -3.81
C THR A 190 -5.54 6.33 -4.08
N LEU A 191 -6.01 5.58 -3.09
CA LEU A 191 -6.45 4.19 -3.24
C LEU A 191 -7.80 4.06 -3.97
N CYS A 192 -8.52 5.17 -4.19
CA CYS A 192 -9.73 5.20 -5.01
C CYS A 192 -9.46 4.69 -6.43
N ALA A 193 -8.36 5.13 -7.05
CA ALA A 193 -8.00 4.76 -8.41
C ALA A 193 -7.76 3.24 -8.59
N PRO A 194 -6.91 2.56 -7.79
CA PRO A 194 -6.77 1.11 -7.89
C PRO A 194 -8.04 0.32 -7.54
N ALA A 195 -8.83 0.77 -6.55
CA ALA A 195 -10.06 0.07 -6.20
C ALA A 195 -11.10 0.12 -7.33
N LEU A 196 -11.28 1.30 -7.93
CA LEU A 196 -12.14 1.47 -9.10
C LEU A 196 -11.70 0.53 -10.23
N LEU A 197 -10.40 0.53 -10.58
CA LEU A 197 -9.85 -0.35 -11.62
C LEU A 197 -10.09 -1.84 -11.30
N TYR A 198 -9.92 -2.26 -10.04
CA TYR A 198 -10.18 -3.64 -9.63
C TYR A 198 -11.66 -4.02 -9.78
N LEU A 199 -12.56 -3.17 -9.29
CA LEU A 199 -14.00 -3.43 -9.31
C LEU A 199 -14.53 -3.47 -10.75
N MET A 200 -14.04 -2.58 -11.62
CA MET A 200 -14.35 -2.59 -13.05
C MET A 200 -13.91 -3.88 -13.73
N GLN A 201 -12.68 -4.34 -13.46
CA GLN A 201 -12.19 -5.62 -13.99
C GLN A 201 -13.04 -6.79 -13.52
N ARG A 202 -13.53 -6.76 -12.27
CA ARG A 202 -14.38 -7.82 -11.72
C ARG A 202 -15.76 -7.85 -12.38
N GLN A 203 -16.30 -6.70 -12.73
CA GLN A 203 -17.58 -6.57 -13.44
C GLN A 203 -17.45 -6.67 -14.97
N TYR A 204 -16.25 -7.01 -15.48
CA TYR A 204 -15.95 -7.13 -16.92
C TYR A 204 -16.21 -5.84 -17.72
N ILE A 205 -16.13 -4.67 -17.07
CA ILE A 205 -16.27 -3.38 -17.74
C ILE A 205 -14.91 -2.98 -18.33
N PRO A 206 -14.78 -2.80 -19.66
CA PRO A 206 -13.52 -2.42 -20.26
C PRO A 206 -13.16 -0.97 -19.90
N VAL A 207 -11.89 -0.74 -19.57
CA VAL A 207 -11.32 0.58 -19.29
C VAL A 207 -11.14 1.33 -20.61
N ASN A 208 -12.22 1.98 -21.07
CA ASN A 208 -12.22 2.77 -22.30
C ASN A 208 -12.99 4.08 -22.08
N PHE A 209 -12.29 5.21 -22.19
CA PHE A 209 -12.83 6.55 -21.97
C PHE A 209 -13.98 6.94 -22.89
N ARG A 210 -14.15 6.24 -24.03
CA ARG A 210 -15.25 6.51 -24.97
C ARG A 210 -16.58 5.89 -24.56
N ARG A 211 -16.58 4.91 -23.67
CA ARG A 211 -17.81 4.17 -23.33
C ARG A 211 -18.56 4.86 -22.19
N PHE A 212 -19.87 5.03 -22.35
CA PHE A 212 -20.71 5.61 -21.30
C PHE A 212 -20.71 4.77 -20.00
N SER A 213 -20.73 3.43 -20.12
CA SER A 213 -20.68 2.52 -18.96
C SER A 213 -19.45 2.72 -18.07
N PHE A 214 -18.33 3.19 -18.63
CA PHE A 214 -17.12 3.52 -17.88
C PHE A 214 -17.38 4.71 -16.95
N TRP A 215 -17.87 5.83 -17.50
CA TRP A 215 -18.17 7.05 -16.74
C TRP A 215 -19.31 6.85 -15.76
N TRP A 216 -20.33 6.08 -16.13
CA TRP A 216 -21.44 5.75 -15.23
C TRP A 216 -20.96 4.99 -13.98
N PHE A 217 -20.07 4.00 -14.16
CA PHE A 217 -19.52 3.25 -13.03
C PHE A 217 -18.65 4.14 -12.12
N ILE A 218 -17.86 5.04 -12.71
CA ILE A 218 -17.09 6.04 -11.95
C ILE A 218 -18.00 6.94 -11.14
N ALA A 219 -19.05 7.48 -11.77
CA ALA A 219 -20.02 8.34 -11.10
C ALA A 219 -20.73 7.61 -9.96
N GLN A 220 -21.12 6.35 -10.16
CA GLN A 220 -21.74 5.52 -9.13
C GLN A 220 -20.80 5.28 -7.94
N TYR A 221 -19.55 4.91 -8.19
CA TYR A 221 -18.56 4.71 -7.12
C TYR A 221 -18.25 6.01 -6.38
N ALA A 222 -18.07 7.11 -7.13
CA ALA A 222 -17.85 8.43 -6.57
C ALA A 222 -19.04 8.89 -5.71
N PHE A 223 -20.28 8.64 -6.13
CA PHE A 223 -21.47 8.95 -5.36
C PHE A 223 -21.51 8.18 -4.04
N MET A 224 -21.24 6.87 -4.06
CA MET A 224 -21.18 6.06 -2.82
C MET A 224 -20.05 6.52 -1.88
N TYR A 225 -18.88 6.84 -2.44
CA TYR A 225 -17.72 7.30 -1.68
C TYR A 225 -17.95 8.69 -1.07
N LEU A 226 -18.35 9.67 -1.88
CA LEU A 226 -18.63 11.03 -1.42
C LEU A 226 -19.83 11.08 -0.48
N GLY A 227 -20.88 10.30 -0.76
CA GLY A 227 -22.04 10.18 0.12
C GLY A 227 -21.68 9.62 1.49
N SER A 228 -20.86 8.55 1.55
CA SER A 228 -20.40 8.01 2.84
C SER A 228 -19.45 8.95 3.57
N LEU A 229 -18.55 9.64 2.86
CA LEU A 229 -17.69 10.67 3.44
C LEU A 229 -18.51 11.83 4.00
N PHE A 230 -19.53 12.30 3.28
CA PHE A 230 -20.44 13.35 3.73
C PHE A 230 -21.16 12.94 5.02
N VAL A 231 -21.67 11.70 5.09
CA VAL A 231 -22.28 11.17 6.32
C VAL A 231 -21.31 11.22 7.50
N LEU A 232 -20.04 10.82 7.32
CA LEU A 232 -19.03 10.87 8.39
C LEU A 232 -18.72 12.31 8.85
N VAL A 233 -18.61 13.24 7.90
CA VAL A 233 -18.40 14.67 8.18
C VAL A 233 -19.60 15.28 8.91
N CYS A 234 -20.83 14.96 8.49
CA CYS A 234 -22.05 15.39 9.18
C CYS A 234 -22.14 14.81 10.59
N LEU A 235 -21.83 13.52 10.76
CA LEU A 235 -21.84 12.89 12.09
C LEU A 235 -20.82 13.55 13.02
N SER A 236 -19.66 13.94 12.48
CA SER A 236 -18.64 14.69 13.22
C SER A 236 -19.11 16.09 13.62
N PHE A 237 -19.83 16.78 12.73
CA PHE A 237 -20.44 18.07 13.02
C PHE A 237 -21.48 17.96 14.14
N PHE A 238 -22.35 16.94 14.11
CA PHE A 238 -23.32 16.71 15.18
C PHE A 238 -22.68 16.36 16.52
N LEU A 239 -21.50 15.72 16.53
CA LEU A 239 -20.76 15.39 17.76
C LEU A 239 -20.08 16.61 18.41
N LEU A 240 -19.48 17.49 17.60
CA LEU A 240 -18.76 18.67 18.14
C LEU A 240 -19.59 19.95 18.19
N GLY A 241 -20.64 20.04 17.37
CA GLY A 241 -21.41 21.28 17.19
C GLY A 241 -20.69 22.39 16.44
N SER A 242 -19.47 22.16 15.92
CA SER A 242 -18.71 23.16 15.15
C SER A 242 -17.96 22.56 13.95
N TRP A 243 -17.56 23.44 13.03
CA TRP A 243 -16.74 23.09 11.85
C TRP A 243 -15.24 23.24 12.09
N ASP A 244 -14.83 23.68 13.28
CA ASP A 244 -13.44 24.05 13.60
C ASP A 244 -12.48 22.85 13.54
N TYR A 245 -13.02 21.64 13.63
CA TYR A 245 -12.22 20.42 13.48
C TYR A 245 -11.68 20.22 12.05
N LEU A 246 -12.34 20.76 11.01
CA LEU A 246 -11.86 20.62 9.64
C LEU A 246 -10.50 21.29 9.42
N PRO A 247 -10.31 22.60 9.71
CA PRO A 247 -9.00 23.22 9.62
C PRO A 247 -8.02 22.66 10.66
N SER A 248 -8.50 22.26 11.85
CA SER A 248 -7.62 21.71 12.89
C SER A 248 -7.04 20.35 12.53
N VAL A 249 -7.79 19.46 11.86
CA VAL A 249 -7.32 18.12 11.48
C VAL A 249 -6.69 18.14 10.08
N TYR A 250 -7.44 18.55 9.06
CA TYR A 250 -6.97 18.49 7.68
C TYR A 250 -5.99 19.62 7.37
N GLY A 251 -6.21 20.81 7.95
CA GLY A 251 -5.26 21.91 7.87
C GLY A 251 -3.93 21.53 8.52
N PHE A 252 -3.93 20.89 9.70
CA PHE A 252 -2.70 20.42 10.35
C PHE A 252 -1.94 19.38 9.52
N ILE A 253 -2.64 18.45 8.86
CA ILE A 253 -2.02 17.48 7.95
C ILE A 253 -1.36 18.18 6.76
N LEU A 254 -2.01 19.19 6.19
CA LEU A 254 -1.53 19.85 4.97
C LEU A 254 -0.45 20.90 5.23
N SER A 255 -0.59 21.70 6.30
CA SER A 255 0.31 22.81 6.64
C SER A 255 1.53 22.39 7.47
N VAL A 256 1.51 21.18 8.03
CA VAL A 256 2.60 20.55 8.80
C VAL A 256 3.21 21.51 9.83
N PRO A 257 2.42 22.03 10.78
CA PRO A 257 2.91 23.04 11.72
C PRO A 257 3.85 22.44 12.78
N ASP A 258 3.68 21.15 13.12
CA ASP A 258 4.52 20.44 14.07
C ASP A 258 5.69 19.79 13.34
N LEU A 259 6.91 20.27 13.60
CA LEU A 259 8.14 19.77 12.99
C LEU A 259 8.93 18.87 13.94
N THR A 260 8.24 18.27 14.92
CA THR A 260 8.86 17.25 15.77
C THR A 260 9.48 16.14 14.90
N PRO A 261 10.70 15.69 15.27
CA PRO A 261 11.39 14.67 14.50
C PRO A 261 10.53 13.43 14.31
N ASN A 262 10.56 12.86 13.11
CA ASN A 262 9.85 11.63 12.79
C ASN A 262 10.61 10.91 11.65
N ILE A 263 10.05 9.81 11.13
CA ILE A 263 10.70 9.06 10.04
C ILE A 263 10.43 9.69 8.66
N GLY A 264 9.56 10.69 8.60
CA GLY A 264 9.15 11.34 7.35
C GLY A 264 10.18 12.31 6.77
N LEU A 265 9.86 12.75 5.56
CA LEU A 265 10.69 13.70 4.79
C LEU A 265 10.48 15.15 5.22
N PHE A 266 9.37 15.45 5.90
CA PHE A 266 8.92 16.82 6.11
C PHE A 266 9.69 17.53 7.23
N TRP A 267 9.78 16.92 8.42
CA TRP A 267 10.19 17.62 9.64
C TRP A 267 11.51 18.39 9.51
N TYR A 268 12.57 17.75 9.00
CA TYR A 268 13.90 18.34 8.91
C TYR A 268 13.99 19.36 7.77
N PHE A 269 13.44 19.02 6.59
CA PHE A 269 13.44 19.92 5.43
C PHE A 269 12.72 21.23 5.74
N PHE A 270 11.56 21.17 6.38
CA PHE A 270 10.80 22.37 6.77
C PHE A 270 11.36 23.08 8.00
N ALA A 271 12.20 22.42 8.81
CA ALA A 271 12.90 23.06 9.92
C ALA A 271 14.07 23.94 9.45
N GLU A 272 14.76 23.57 8.36
CA GLU A 272 15.88 24.35 7.82
C GLU A 272 15.45 25.41 6.79
N MET A 273 14.24 25.33 6.27
CA MET A 273 13.80 26.18 5.17
C MET A 273 13.26 27.53 5.65
N PHE A 274 13.59 28.59 4.90
CA PHE A 274 13.03 29.92 5.12
C PHE A 274 11.51 29.96 4.94
N GLU A 275 10.84 30.70 5.82
CA GLU A 275 9.38 30.84 5.84
C GLU A 275 8.80 31.34 4.51
N HIS A 276 9.49 32.25 3.83
CA HIS A 276 9.09 32.82 2.54
C HIS A 276 8.85 31.75 1.46
N PHE A 277 9.63 30.66 1.46
CA PHE A 277 9.50 29.57 0.48
C PHE A 277 8.64 28.41 0.98
N ARG A 278 8.19 28.44 2.25
CA ARG A 278 7.52 27.32 2.90
C ARG A 278 6.29 26.84 2.15
N LEU A 279 5.41 27.77 1.75
CA LEU A 279 4.17 27.42 1.06
C LEU A 279 4.43 26.70 -0.27
N PHE A 280 5.40 27.17 -1.05
CA PHE A 280 5.77 26.56 -2.33
C PHE A 280 6.20 25.09 -2.13
N PHE A 281 7.13 24.84 -1.22
CA PHE A 281 7.62 23.48 -0.98
C PHE A 281 6.58 22.59 -0.29
N LEU A 282 5.71 23.14 0.57
CA LEU A 282 4.57 22.39 1.11
C LEU A 282 3.68 21.87 -0.02
N CYS A 283 3.30 22.74 -0.97
CA CYS A 283 2.52 22.34 -2.13
C CYS A 283 3.22 21.26 -2.95
N VAL A 284 4.52 21.41 -3.24
CA VAL A 284 5.30 20.43 -3.99
C VAL A 284 5.32 19.07 -3.29
N PHE A 285 5.60 19.03 -1.98
CA PHE A 285 5.67 17.78 -1.22
C PHE A 285 4.31 17.07 -1.14
N GLN A 286 3.22 17.81 -0.88
CA GLN A 286 1.88 17.21 -0.78
C GLN A 286 1.37 16.70 -2.13
N ILE A 287 1.62 17.44 -3.23
CA ILE A 287 1.19 17.03 -4.57
C ILE A 287 1.85 15.71 -5.01
N ASN A 288 3.09 15.42 -4.58
CA ASN A 288 3.79 14.20 -4.96
C ASN A 288 2.99 12.92 -4.64
N VAL A 289 2.29 12.87 -3.50
CA VAL A 289 1.45 11.71 -3.14
C VAL A 289 0.38 11.43 -4.20
N PHE A 290 -0.26 12.50 -4.69
CA PHE A 290 -1.35 12.41 -5.66
C PHE A 290 -0.83 12.23 -7.08
N PHE A 291 0.25 12.93 -7.44
CA PHE A 291 0.81 12.95 -8.78
C PHE A 291 1.24 11.56 -9.25
N TYR A 292 1.88 10.75 -8.38
CA TYR A 292 2.30 9.39 -8.74
C TYR A 292 1.13 8.44 -9.03
N THR A 293 -0.07 8.74 -8.53
CA THR A 293 -1.26 7.90 -8.73
C THR A 293 -1.59 7.77 -10.22
N ILE A 294 -1.55 8.87 -10.98
CA ILE A 294 -1.94 8.91 -12.40
C ILE A 294 -1.08 7.99 -13.28
N PRO A 295 0.26 8.17 -13.36
CA PRO A 295 1.09 7.33 -14.22
C PRO A 295 1.11 5.86 -13.75
N LEU A 296 1.02 5.61 -12.44
CA LEU A 296 0.94 4.26 -11.91
C LEU A 296 -0.39 3.59 -12.32
N SER A 297 -1.52 4.28 -12.23
CA SER A 297 -2.83 3.78 -12.68
C SER A 297 -2.86 3.45 -14.16
N VAL A 298 -2.24 4.28 -15.02
CA VAL A 298 -2.17 4.02 -16.46
C VAL A 298 -1.30 2.79 -16.75
N LYS A 299 -0.13 2.68 -16.11
CA LYS A 299 0.84 1.62 -16.37
C LYS A 299 0.45 0.27 -15.79
N LEU A 300 -0.18 0.26 -14.61
CA LEU A 300 -0.54 -0.95 -13.87
C LEU A 300 -2.04 -1.26 -13.92
N LYS A 301 -2.76 -0.73 -14.92
CA LYS A 301 -4.20 -0.94 -15.09
C LYS A 301 -4.63 -2.41 -15.13
N GLU A 302 -3.74 -3.32 -15.55
CA GLU A 302 -4.00 -4.77 -15.63
C GLU A 302 -3.75 -5.49 -14.30
N HIS A 303 -2.99 -4.88 -13.39
CA HIS A 303 -2.60 -5.45 -12.10
C HIS A 303 -2.98 -4.52 -10.93
N PRO A 304 -4.28 -4.27 -10.69
CA PRO A 304 -4.75 -3.31 -9.69
C PRO A 304 -4.35 -3.64 -8.25
N VAL A 305 -4.21 -4.92 -7.86
CA VAL A 305 -3.74 -5.29 -6.50
C VAL A 305 -2.27 -4.89 -6.29
N PHE A 306 -1.43 -4.99 -7.34
CA PHE A 306 -0.06 -4.49 -7.27
C PHE A 306 -0.04 -2.95 -7.22
N LEU A 307 -0.99 -2.30 -7.89
CA LEU A 307 -1.16 -0.85 -7.78
C LEU A 307 -1.56 -0.41 -6.36
N ILE A 308 -2.44 -1.14 -5.65
CA ILE A 308 -2.74 -0.89 -4.22
C ILE A 308 -1.45 -0.93 -3.40
N PHE A 309 -0.64 -1.98 -3.55
CA PHE A 309 0.62 -2.12 -2.83
C PHE A 309 1.59 -0.97 -3.13
N MET A 310 1.76 -0.61 -4.40
CA MET A 310 2.59 0.52 -4.82
C MET A 310 2.10 1.83 -4.22
N GLN A 311 0.79 2.05 -4.18
CA GLN A 311 0.21 3.28 -3.62
C GLN A 311 0.37 3.34 -2.10
N LEU A 312 0.23 2.22 -1.38
CA LEU A 312 0.53 2.16 0.06
C LEU A 312 1.99 2.51 0.35
N ALA A 313 2.93 2.04 -0.48
CA ALA A 313 4.34 2.41 -0.36
C ALA A 313 4.56 3.91 -0.61
N VAL A 314 3.96 4.49 -1.67
CA VAL A 314 4.04 5.93 -1.95
C VAL A 314 3.44 6.75 -0.80
N ILE A 315 2.29 6.36 -0.26
CA ILE A 315 1.68 7.00 0.91
C ILE A 315 2.65 6.94 2.10
N SER A 316 3.27 5.80 2.39
CA SER A 316 4.18 5.67 3.54
C SER A 316 5.41 6.58 3.47
N ILE A 317 5.90 6.90 2.26
CA ILE A 317 7.07 7.76 2.04
C ILE A 317 6.70 9.24 2.09
N PHE A 318 5.61 9.63 1.43
CA PHE A 318 5.25 11.03 1.21
C PHE A 318 4.14 11.57 2.13
N LYS A 319 3.61 10.75 3.04
CA LYS A 319 2.73 11.21 4.13
C LYS A 319 3.49 12.20 5.02
N SER A 320 2.82 13.25 5.49
CA SER A 320 3.46 14.31 6.29
C SER A 320 3.97 13.85 7.66
N TYR A 321 3.28 12.91 8.31
CA TYR A 321 3.67 12.33 9.59
C TYR A 321 3.63 10.80 9.52
N PRO A 322 4.59 10.16 8.82
CA PRO A 322 4.63 8.72 8.69
C PRO A 322 5.20 8.09 9.97
N THR A 323 4.72 6.89 10.27
CA THR A 323 5.18 6.06 11.40
C THR A 323 5.68 4.71 10.90
N VAL A 324 6.44 3.98 11.71
CA VAL A 324 6.84 2.60 11.35
C VAL A 324 5.65 1.67 11.05
N GLY A 325 4.48 1.96 11.64
CA GLY A 325 3.25 1.20 11.40
C GLY A 325 2.70 1.34 9.98
N ASP A 326 2.85 2.51 9.35
CA ASP A 326 2.45 2.73 7.95
C ASP A 326 3.31 1.87 7.00
N ILE A 327 4.59 1.68 7.36
CA ILE A 327 5.53 0.87 6.61
C ILE A 327 5.25 -0.63 6.77
N ALA A 328 4.88 -1.03 7.99
CA ALA A 328 4.57 -2.41 8.31
C ALA A 328 3.39 -2.96 7.47
N LEU A 329 2.40 -2.12 7.16
CA LEU A 329 1.23 -2.51 6.37
C LEU A 329 1.61 -2.90 4.93
N TYR A 330 2.40 -2.10 4.22
CA TYR A 330 2.78 -2.47 2.85
C TYR A 330 3.80 -3.62 2.85
N MET A 331 4.71 -3.69 3.84
CA MET A 331 5.67 -4.79 3.96
C MET A 331 4.98 -6.15 4.10
N ALA A 332 3.79 -6.20 4.71
CA ALA A 332 3.00 -7.41 4.82
C ALA A 332 2.61 -8.02 3.46
N PHE A 333 2.53 -7.23 2.39
CA PHE A 333 2.18 -7.71 1.06
C PHE A 333 3.37 -8.29 0.27
N ILE A 334 4.62 -8.12 0.73
CA ILE A 334 5.82 -8.63 0.04
C ILE A 334 5.71 -10.13 -0.33
N PRO A 335 5.19 -11.03 0.54
CA PRO A 335 5.05 -12.46 0.21
C PRO A 335 4.08 -12.76 -0.94
N VAL A 336 3.15 -11.85 -1.28
CA VAL A 336 2.18 -12.03 -2.40
C VAL A 336 2.91 -12.19 -3.73
N TRP A 337 4.05 -11.51 -3.88
CA TRP A 337 4.87 -11.56 -5.09
C TRP A 337 6.09 -12.47 -4.95
N ASN A 338 5.99 -13.57 -4.20
CA ASN A 338 7.11 -14.50 -4.00
C ASN A 338 7.79 -14.94 -5.32
N HIS A 339 6.98 -15.20 -6.36
CA HIS A 339 7.43 -15.55 -7.70
C HIS A 339 8.32 -14.47 -8.38
N LEU A 340 8.20 -13.20 -7.97
CA LEU A 340 9.00 -12.10 -8.52
C LEU A 340 10.34 -11.93 -7.80
N HIS A 341 10.55 -12.54 -6.62
CA HIS A 341 11.79 -12.38 -5.85
C HIS A 341 13.03 -12.82 -6.62
N ARG A 342 12.93 -13.83 -7.49
CA ARG A 342 14.03 -14.27 -8.37
C ARG A 342 14.54 -13.15 -9.28
N PHE A 343 13.68 -12.19 -9.62
CA PHE A 343 14.05 -11.05 -10.48
C PHE A 343 14.54 -9.83 -9.68
N LEU A 344 14.38 -9.81 -8.35
CA LEU A 344 14.82 -8.71 -7.49
C LEU A 344 16.31 -8.86 -7.16
N ARG A 345 17.18 -8.37 -8.06
CA ARG A 345 18.64 -8.53 -7.98
C ARG A 345 19.26 -8.04 -6.66
N ASN A 346 18.71 -6.98 -6.07
CA ASN A 346 19.30 -6.30 -4.91
C ASN A 346 18.51 -6.51 -3.62
N ILE A 347 17.66 -7.55 -3.51
CA ILE A 347 16.80 -7.75 -2.34
C ILE A 347 17.61 -7.95 -1.05
N PHE A 348 18.70 -8.73 -1.09
CA PHE A 348 19.58 -8.92 0.06
C PHE A 348 20.14 -7.59 0.57
N LEU A 349 20.67 -6.77 -0.34
CA LEU A 349 21.19 -5.45 0.01
C LEU A 349 20.08 -4.50 0.50
N VAL A 350 18.85 -4.60 -0.03
CA VAL A 350 17.70 -3.83 0.47
C VAL A 350 17.47 -4.19 1.94
N SER A 351 17.33 -5.48 2.22
CA SER A 351 17.03 -5.98 3.56
C SER A 351 18.12 -5.63 4.58
N CYS A 352 19.39 -5.80 4.24
CA CYS A 352 20.50 -5.43 5.14
C CYS A 352 20.50 -3.94 5.47
N VAL A 353 20.31 -3.07 4.47
CA VAL A 353 20.26 -1.63 4.70
C VAL A 353 19.05 -1.25 5.56
N LEU A 354 17.87 -1.82 5.31
CA LEU A 354 16.68 -1.55 6.13
C LEU A 354 16.86 -1.99 7.58
N LEU A 355 17.47 -3.16 7.82
CA LEU A 355 17.79 -3.64 9.17
C LEU A 355 18.82 -2.74 9.85
N ALA A 356 19.86 -2.32 9.13
CA ALA A 356 20.85 -1.37 9.65
C ALA A 356 20.21 -0.02 10.01
N CYS A 357 19.37 0.55 9.14
CA CYS A 357 18.65 1.79 9.45
C CYS A 357 17.74 1.63 10.69
N SER A 358 17.02 0.51 10.78
CA SER A 358 16.12 0.24 11.92
C SER A 358 16.86 0.17 13.24
N ALA A 359 18.07 -0.42 13.25
CA ALA A 359 18.91 -0.49 14.43
C ALA A 359 19.56 0.87 14.77
N LEU A 360 19.89 1.66 13.75
CA LEU A 360 20.54 2.96 13.92
C LEU A 360 19.57 4.07 14.39
N PHE A 361 18.27 3.97 14.14
CA PHE A 361 17.28 4.94 14.62
C PHE A 361 17.40 5.25 16.12
N PRO A 362 17.25 4.26 17.03
CA PRO A 362 17.32 4.53 18.47
C PRO A 362 18.71 4.97 18.93
N VAL A 363 19.78 4.52 18.26
CA VAL A 363 21.17 4.87 18.59
C VAL A 363 21.44 6.33 18.25
N LEU A 364 21.12 6.76 17.03
CA LEU A 364 21.32 8.14 16.59
C LEU A 364 20.39 9.10 17.33
N TRP A 365 19.16 8.67 17.65
CA TRP A 365 18.27 9.44 18.53
C TRP A 365 18.91 9.67 19.90
N HIS A 366 19.48 8.61 20.50
CA HIS A 366 20.11 8.73 21.81
C HIS A 366 21.37 9.62 21.78
N LEU A 367 22.22 9.44 20.77
CA LEU A 367 23.42 10.26 20.59
C LEU A 367 23.11 11.74 20.39
N TRP A 368 22.00 12.04 19.72
CA TRP A 368 21.57 13.41 19.48
C TRP A 368 20.92 14.04 20.70
N ILE A 369 19.88 13.42 21.26
CA ILE A 369 19.06 14.03 22.32
C ILE A 369 19.72 13.95 23.70
N TYR A 370 20.35 12.81 24.03
CA TYR A 370 20.83 12.56 25.39
C TYR A 370 22.34 12.73 25.52
N ALA A 371 23.12 12.18 24.57
CA ALA A 371 24.58 12.26 24.64
C ALA A 371 25.14 13.59 24.10
N GLY A 372 24.38 14.32 23.27
CA GLY A 372 24.82 15.57 22.64
C GLY A 372 26.02 15.44 21.69
N SER A 373 26.42 14.20 21.35
CA SER A 373 27.61 13.92 20.53
C SER A 373 27.30 13.82 19.03
N ALA A 374 26.02 13.84 18.65
CA ALA A 374 25.55 13.84 17.27
C ALA A 374 24.54 14.97 17.04
N ASN A 375 24.47 15.49 15.82
CA ASN A 375 23.46 16.47 15.40
C ASN A 375 22.25 15.80 14.71
N SER A 376 21.14 16.54 14.60
CA SER A 376 19.90 16.19 13.90
C SER A 376 20.12 15.67 12.47
N ASN A 377 21.14 16.18 11.77
CA ASN A 377 21.51 15.80 10.41
C ASN A 377 21.78 14.29 10.29
N PHE A 378 22.43 13.68 11.30
CA PHE A 378 22.73 12.24 11.27
C PHE A 378 21.44 11.41 11.35
N TYR A 379 20.52 11.82 12.23
CA TYR A 379 19.23 11.18 12.36
C TYR A 379 18.41 11.34 11.07
N TYR A 380 18.40 12.53 10.46
CA TYR A 380 17.71 12.75 9.19
C TYR A 380 18.35 12.00 8.00
N ALA A 381 19.67 11.88 7.96
CA ALA A 381 20.35 11.12 6.91
C ALA A 381 19.93 9.63 6.92
N ILE A 382 19.77 9.04 8.11
CA ILE A 382 19.31 7.65 8.22
C ILE A 382 17.83 7.49 7.86
N THR A 383 16.97 8.47 8.17
CA THR A 383 15.56 8.45 7.75
C THR A 383 15.44 8.56 6.23
N LEU A 384 16.24 9.40 5.57
CA LEU A 384 16.31 9.46 4.11
C LEU A 384 16.75 8.12 3.50
N LEU A 385 17.82 7.52 4.03
CA LEU A 385 18.31 6.23 3.56
C LEU A 385 17.24 5.14 3.71
N PHE A 386 16.54 5.13 4.84
CA PHE A 386 15.43 4.22 5.10
C PHE A 386 14.28 4.40 4.09
N ASN A 387 13.81 5.64 3.88
CA ASN A 387 12.74 5.93 2.92
C ASN A 387 13.09 5.61 1.47
N VAL A 388 14.33 5.86 1.04
CA VAL A 388 14.79 5.52 -0.32
C VAL A 388 14.87 4.00 -0.50
N ARG A 389 15.33 3.27 0.52
CA ARG A 389 15.53 1.82 0.45
C ARG A 389 14.26 1.01 0.71
N ASN A 390 13.24 1.62 1.32
CA ASN A 390 11.91 1.04 1.53
C ASN A 390 11.26 0.56 0.23
N PHE A 391 11.63 1.16 -0.91
CA PHE A 391 11.21 0.70 -2.21
C PHE A 391 12.29 -0.18 -2.88
N PRO A 392 12.05 -1.49 -3.08
CA PRO A 392 12.93 -2.34 -3.87
C PRO A 392 12.77 -1.98 -5.36
N CYS A 393 13.30 -0.83 -5.77
CA CYS A 393 13.31 -0.43 -7.17
C CYS A 393 14.26 -1.36 -7.93
N ASN A 394 13.67 -2.21 -8.75
CA ASN A 394 14.42 -3.09 -9.62
C ASN A 394 14.86 -2.29 -10.85
N ARG A 395 16.17 -2.06 -10.99
CA ARG A 395 16.80 -1.54 -12.21
C ARG A 395 16.82 -2.66 -13.28
N THR A 396 15.66 -3.25 -13.62
CA THR A 396 15.51 -4.35 -14.59
C THR A 396 15.07 -3.90 -15.99
N ASN A 397 14.79 -2.61 -16.17
CA ASN A 397 14.26 -2.09 -17.43
C ASN A 397 15.21 -2.24 -18.64
N THR A 398 16.51 -2.48 -18.45
CA THR A 398 17.47 -2.60 -19.56
C THR A 398 17.58 -4.01 -20.13
N LYS A 399 17.57 -5.05 -19.28
CA LYS A 399 17.69 -6.45 -19.76
C LYS A 399 16.38 -7.01 -20.32
N LEU A 400 15.23 -6.69 -19.72
CA LEU A 400 13.91 -7.12 -20.23
C LEU A 400 13.50 -6.38 -21.51
N ARG A 401 13.93 -5.12 -21.69
CA ARG A 401 13.78 -4.41 -22.97
C ARG A 401 14.63 -5.02 -24.08
N ARG A 402 15.89 -5.40 -23.80
CA ARG A 402 16.74 -6.10 -24.77
C ARG A 402 16.14 -7.44 -25.18
N ARG A 403 15.75 -8.28 -24.23
CA ARG A 403 15.09 -9.56 -24.54
C ARG A 403 13.81 -9.40 -25.34
N ARG A 404 12.91 -8.46 -25.00
CA ARG A 404 11.70 -8.19 -25.80
C ARG A 404 12.00 -7.66 -27.21
N LYS A 405 13.13 -6.97 -27.40
CA LYS A 405 13.57 -6.51 -28.73
C LYS A 405 14.09 -7.70 -29.55
N GLU A 406 14.93 -8.53 -28.94
CA GLU A 406 15.47 -9.77 -29.52
C GLU A 406 14.36 -10.77 -29.90
N THR A 407 13.33 -10.95 -29.05
CA THR A 407 12.19 -11.83 -29.38
C THR A 407 11.33 -11.27 -30.51
N ARG A 408 11.13 -9.94 -30.56
CA ARG A 408 10.38 -9.29 -31.66
C ARG A 408 11.14 -9.33 -32.98
N GLU A 409 12.47 -9.20 -32.93
CA GLU A 409 13.35 -9.34 -34.09
C GLU A 409 13.36 -10.79 -34.58
N ALA A 410 13.43 -11.79 -33.69
CA ALA A 410 13.32 -13.21 -34.04
C ALA A 410 11.94 -13.59 -34.62
N GLU A 411 10.85 -13.07 -34.04
CA GLU A 411 9.49 -13.26 -34.58
C GLU A 411 9.31 -12.60 -35.95
N ALA A 412 9.90 -11.42 -36.17
CA ALA A 412 9.88 -10.74 -37.47
C ALA A 412 10.67 -11.50 -38.54
N VAL A 413 11.84 -12.05 -38.20
CA VAL A 413 12.64 -12.88 -39.10
C VAL A 413 11.87 -14.16 -39.48
N SER A 414 11.29 -14.86 -38.51
CA SER A 414 10.50 -16.09 -38.76
C SER A 414 9.25 -15.85 -39.61
N ARG A 415 8.61 -14.67 -39.52
CA ARG A 415 7.48 -14.29 -40.38
C ARG A 415 7.93 -13.98 -41.80
N THR A 416 9.11 -13.40 -41.97
CA THR A 416 9.70 -13.11 -43.29
C THR A 416 10.11 -14.40 -43.99
N GLU A 417 10.71 -15.35 -43.27
CA GLU A 417 11.05 -16.68 -43.78
C GLU A 417 9.81 -17.50 -44.17
N ARG A 418 8.74 -17.48 -43.36
CA ARG A 418 7.46 -18.12 -43.74
C ARG A 418 6.83 -17.50 -44.98
N ARG A 419 6.93 -16.17 -45.15
CA ARG A 419 6.45 -15.48 -46.35
C ARG A 419 7.26 -15.86 -47.60
N HIS A 420 8.58 -15.98 -47.48
CA HIS A 420 9.42 -16.46 -48.57
C HIS A 420 9.11 -17.91 -48.93
N ALA A 421 8.98 -18.82 -47.94
CA ALA A 421 8.61 -20.21 -48.17
C ALA A 421 7.24 -20.37 -48.86
N SER A 422 6.23 -19.58 -48.43
CA SER A 422 4.91 -19.56 -49.08
C SER A 422 4.94 -19.00 -50.50
N GLY A 423 5.81 -18.01 -50.79
CA GLY A 423 5.95 -17.42 -52.11
C GLY A 423 6.63 -18.35 -53.12
N THR A 424 7.61 -19.15 -52.69
CA THR A 424 8.22 -20.19 -53.52
C THR A 424 7.28 -21.36 -53.78
N SER A 425 6.45 -21.75 -52.82
CA SER A 425 5.43 -22.80 -53.01
C SER A 425 4.34 -22.37 -53.99
N PHE A 426 3.93 -21.09 -53.97
CA PHE A 426 2.97 -20.52 -54.91
C PHE A 426 3.52 -20.41 -56.34
N ARG A 427 4.81 -20.08 -56.51
CA ARG A 427 5.47 -20.06 -57.82
C ARG A 427 5.63 -21.46 -58.42
N PHE A 428 5.91 -22.48 -57.61
CA PHE A 428 5.96 -23.87 -58.07
C PHE A 428 4.58 -24.40 -58.52
N LEU A 429 3.52 -24.03 -57.80
CA LEU A 429 2.14 -24.39 -58.17
C LEU A 429 1.66 -23.67 -59.45
N GLN A 430 2.03 -22.41 -59.66
CA GLN A 430 1.71 -21.70 -60.91
C GLN A 430 2.49 -22.21 -62.13
N LEU A 431 3.77 -22.59 -61.97
CA LEU A 431 4.57 -23.20 -63.04
C LEU A 431 4.09 -24.61 -63.40
N SER A 432 3.56 -25.37 -62.43
CA SER A 432 2.98 -26.69 -62.69
C SER A 432 1.62 -26.61 -63.41
N TYR A 433 0.81 -25.58 -63.12
CA TYR A 433 -0.46 -25.35 -63.81
C TYR A 433 -0.30 -24.83 -65.24
N ALA A 434 0.70 -23.97 -65.50
CA ALA A 434 0.96 -23.43 -66.84
C ALA A 434 1.44 -24.51 -67.84
N LYS A 435 2.12 -25.55 -67.36
CA LYS A 435 2.58 -26.68 -68.19
C LYS A 435 1.47 -27.67 -68.57
N GLN A 436 0.32 -27.65 -67.91
CA GLN A 436 -0.82 -28.52 -68.22
C GLN A 436 -1.79 -27.91 -69.25
N THR A 437 -1.68 -26.62 -69.55
CA THR A 437 -2.53 -25.92 -70.53
C THR A 437 -1.97 -25.85 -71.96
N GLU A 438 -0.74 -26.34 -72.22
CA GLU A 438 -0.15 -26.40 -73.58
C GLU A 438 -0.23 -27.80 -74.23
N LEU A 439 -0.93 -28.75 -73.61
CA LEU A 439 -1.19 -30.08 -74.15
C LEU A 439 -2.70 -30.35 -74.18
N HIS A 440 -3.42 -29.56 -74.98
CA HIS A 440 -4.73 -29.90 -75.51
C HIS A 440 -4.99 -29.18 -76.84
#